data_AF-A0A7X8EZK2-F1
#
_entry.id   AF-A0A7X8EZK2-F1
#
_cell.length_a   1.000
_cell.length_b   1.000
_cell.length_c   1.000
_cell.angle_alpha   90.00
_cell.angle_beta   90.00
_cell.angle_gamma   90.00
#
_symmetry.space_group_name_H-M   'P 1'
#
loop_
_entity.id
_entity.type
_entity.pdbx_description
1 polymer ?
#
loop_
_entity_poly.entity_id
_entity_poly.type
_entity_poly.pdbx_seq_one_letter_code
_entity_poly.pdbx_strand_id
1 'polypeptide(L)'
;MNKLSLELLGVIIAVLCVPNAGAYLIQGLDLNIDYWAGAGAYESVIVIDWNNTNGPYQSEFHCFGFRWDDPQITVKDALTALEAAGPLAISFAYGGGV
;
A
#
# COMPACT_ATOMS: atom_id res chain seq x y z
N MET A 1 6.97 32.08 -21.50
CA MET A 1 6.94 31.28 -20.25
C MET A 1 8.37 31.15 -19.74
N ASN A 2 8.63 31.58 -18.51
CA ASN A 2 9.93 31.51 -17.85
C ASN A 2 10.10 30.16 -17.16
N LYS A 3 11.32 29.64 -17.08
CA LYS A 3 11.65 28.30 -16.57
C LYS A 3 11.05 28.02 -15.17
N LEU A 4 10.95 29.05 -14.32
CA LEU A 4 10.27 28.99 -13.02
C LEU A 4 8.78 28.60 -13.11
N SER A 5 8.05 29.06 -14.13
CA SER A 5 6.63 28.72 -14.30
C SER A 5 6.41 27.25 -14.65
N LEU A 6 7.39 26.62 -15.31
CA LEU A 6 7.31 25.23 -15.72
C LEU A 6 7.56 24.28 -14.54
N GLU A 7 8.50 24.62 -13.66
CA GLU A 7 8.80 23.80 -12.47
C GLU A 7 7.71 23.91 -11.41
N LEU A 8 7.14 25.10 -11.22
CA LEU A 8 6.00 25.27 -10.31
C LEU A 8 4.77 24.48 -10.79
N LEU A 9 4.53 24.45 -12.11
CA LEU A 9 3.45 23.63 -12.69
C LEU A 9 3.72 22.13 -12.51
N GLY A 10 4.97 21.69 -12.68
CA GLY A 10 5.38 20.30 -12.46
C GLY A 10 5.21 19.82 -11.02
N VAL A 11 5.51 20.69 -10.05
CA VAL A 11 5.29 20.42 -8.62
C VAL A 11 3.81 20.34 -8.27
N ILE A 12 2.97 21.21 -8.86
CA ILE A 12 1.52 21.19 -8.62
C ILE A 12 0.85 19.94 -9.21
N ILE A 13 1.30 19.45 -10.36
CA ILE A 13 0.76 18.23 -10.99
C ILE A 13 1.13 16.97 -10.19
N ALA A 14 2.34 16.91 -9.61
CA ALA A 14 2.77 15.77 -8.81
C ALA A 14 1.97 15.59 -7.50
N VAL A 15 1.41 16.67 -6.94
CA VAL A 15 0.63 16.63 -5.69
C VAL A 15 -0.83 16.22 -5.90
N LEU A 16 -1.35 16.26 -7.12
CA LEU A 16 -2.78 16.02 -7.40
C LEU A 16 -3.14 14.57 -7.80
N CYS A 17 -2.16 13.66 -7.86
CA CYS A 17 -2.36 12.29 -8.34
C CYS A 17 -2.33 11.23 -7.23
N VAL A 18 -2.58 11.58 -5.97
CA VAL A 18 -2.83 10.53 -4.97
C VAL A 18 -4.34 10.24 -5.02
N PRO A 19 -4.81 9.20 -5.74
CA PRO A 19 -6.19 8.78 -5.59
C PRO A 19 -6.39 8.48 -4.11
N ASN A 20 -7.25 9.27 -3.47
CA ASN A 20 -7.80 8.97 -2.16
C ASN A 20 -8.32 7.54 -2.24
N ALA A 21 -7.64 6.61 -1.58
CA ALA A 21 -8.13 5.27 -1.46
C ALA A 21 -9.38 5.31 -0.59
N GLY A 22 -10.54 5.16 -1.23
CA GLY A 22 -11.80 5.03 -0.51
C GLY A 22 -11.72 3.85 0.46
N ALA A 23 -12.46 3.95 1.56
CA ALA A 23 -12.59 2.85 2.50
C ALA A 23 -13.13 1.61 1.77
N TYR A 24 -12.52 0.44 2.02
CA TYR A 24 -13.01 -0.83 1.48
C TYR A 24 -14.04 -1.39 2.44
N LEU A 25 -15.22 -1.72 1.93
CA LEU A 25 -16.29 -2.33 2.72
C LEU A 25 -16.21 -3.86 2.60
N ILE A 26 -15.74 -4.53 3.64
CA ILE A 26 -15.80 -6.00 3.72
C ILE A 26 -16.90 -6.38 4.72
N GLN A 27 -18.00 -6.95 4.23
CA GLN A 27 -19.16 -7.35 5.05
C GLN A 27 -19.73 -6.22 5.93
N GLY A 28 -19.59 -4.96 5.49
CA GLY A 28 -20.05 -3.78 6.24
C GLY A 28 -19.03 -3.20 7.21
N LEU A 29 -17.82 -3.75 7.28
CA LEU A 29 -16.68 -3.14 7.97
C LEU A 29 -15.95 -2.19 7.02
N ASP A 30 -15.82 -0.93 7.42
CA ASP A 30 -14.97 0.05 6.75
C ASP A 30 -13.50 -0.24 7.06
N LEU A 31 -12.75 -0.64 6.05
CA LEU A 31 -11.30 -0.78 6.13
C LEU A 31 -10.63 0.54 5.81
N ASN A 32 -9.89 1.06 6.78
CA ASN A 32 -8.96 2.14 6.55
C ASN A 32 -7.64 1.56 6.02
N ILE A 33 -7.20 2.00 4.84
CA ILE A 33 -5.95 1.51 4.24
C ILE A 33 -4.80 2.40 4.70
N ASP A 34 -3.87 1.81 5.44
CA ASP A 34 -2.75 2.51 6.07
C ASP A 34 -1.72 2.99 5.03
N TYR A 35 -1.54 2.22 3.96
CA TYR A 35 -0.58 2.55 2.90
C TYR A 35 -0.91 1.88 1.57
N TRP A 36 -0.59 2.57 0.47
CA TRP A 36 -0.67 2.04 -0.90
C TRP A 36 0.69 1.90 -1.55
N ALA A 37 1.03 0.69 -1.98
CA ALA A 37 2.18 0.42 -2.83
C ALA A 37 1.77 0.06 -4.27
N GLY A 38 2.70 0.20 -5.21
CA GLY A 38 2.47 -0.11 -6.61
C GLY A 38 1.64 0.93 -7.36
N ALA A 39 1.28 0.60 -8.60
CA ALA A 39 0.49 1.43 -9.50
C ALA A 39 -0.23 0.53 -10.52
N GLY A 40 -1.39 0.95 -10.98
CA GLY A 40 -2.18 0.24 -11.99
C GLY A 40 -3.68 0.28 -11.72
N ALA A 41 -4.44 -0.32 -12.62
CA ALA A 41 -5.89 -0.37 -12.58
C ALA A 41 -6.45 -1.51 -11.72
N TYR A 42 -5.67 -2.58 -11.51
CA TYR A 42 -6.04 -3.66 -10.59
C TYR A 42 -5.52 -3.38 -9.20
N GLU A 43 -6.28 -3.78 -8.19
CA GLU A 43 -5.94 -3.52 -6.79
C GLU A 43 -6.41 -4.63 -5.86
N SER A 44 -5.73 -4.75 -4.73
CA SER A 44 -6.08 -5.67 -3.64
C SER A 44 -5.72 -5.05 -2.30
N VAL A 45 -6.39 -5.54 -1.26
CA VAL A 45 -6.12 -5.18 0.13
C VAL A 45 -5.56 -6.40 0.84
N ILE A 46 -4.42 -6.22 1.49
CA ILE A 46 -3.78 -7.18 2.39
C ILE A 46 -4.13 -6.73 3.81
N VAL A 47 -4.94 -7.54 4.51
CA VAL A 47 -5.27 -7.32 5.91
C VAL A 47 -4.38 -8.20 6.76
N ILE A 48 -3.65 -7.59 7.70
CA ILE A 48 -2.82 -8.32 8.65
C ILE A 48 -3.34 -8.06 10.06
N ASP A 49 -3.93 -9.08 10.64
CA ASP A 49 -4.32 -9.14 12.04
C ASP A 49 -3.12 -9.62 12.86
N TRP A 50 -2.49 -8.69 13.57
CA TRP A 50 -1.54 -9.04 14.62
C TRP A 50 -2.32 -8.89 15.93
N ASN A 51 -2.77 -10.01 16.48
CA ASN A 51 -3.62 -10.11 17.67
C ASN A 51 -2.94 -9.60 18.99
N ASN A 52 -2.33 -8.42 18.99
CA ASN A 52 -1.56 -7.86 20.09
C ASN A 52 -2.10 -6.48 20.50
N THR A 53 -3.08 -6.50 21.39
CA THR A 53 -3.68 -5.32 22.04
C THR A 53 -2.79 -4.64 23.09
N ASN A 54 -1.45 -4.79 23.03
CA ASN A 54 -0.51 -4.21 24.00
C ASN A 54 0.70 -3.49 23.36
N GLY A 55 0.62 -3.06 22.09
CA GLY A 55 1.63 -2.26 21.37
C GLY A 55 1.15 -0.83 21.02
N PRO A 56 1.97 0.03 20.38
CA PRO A 56 1.63 1.42 20.08
C PRO A 56 0.56 1.61 18.98
N TYR A 57 0.09 0.52 18.36
CA TYR A 57 -0.96 0.53 17.35
C TYR A 57 -2.31 0.19 18.00
N GLN A 58 -3.34 1.00 17.72
CA GLN A 58 -4.62 0.96 18.45
C GLN A 58 -5.69 0.07 17.81
N SER A 59 -5.50 -0.42 16.59
CA SER A 59 -6.46 -1.28 15.87
C SER A 59 -6.01 -2.75 15.87
N GLU A 60 -6.98 -3.66 15.94
CA GLU A 60 -6.77 -5.13 15.96
C GLU A 60 -6.11 -5.66 14.67
N PHE A 61 -6.15 -4.87 13.60
CA PHE A 61 -5.59 -5.20 12.30
C PHE A 61 -5.05 -3.95 11.60
N HIS A 62 -4.19 -4.19 10.61
CA HIS A 62 -3.68 -3.20 9.67
C HIS A 62 -4.03 -3.60 8.24
N CYS A 63 -4.31 -2.62 7.38
CA CYS A 63 -4.67 -2.86 5.99
C CYS A 63 -3.70 -2.15 5.05
N PHE A 64 -3.16 -2.90 4.08
CA PHE A 64 -2.24 -2.39 3.08
C PHE A 64 -2.80 -2.62 1.69
N GLY A 65 -2.79 -1.58 0.86
CA GLY A 65 -3.22 -1.65 -0.51
C GLY A 65 -2.06 -1.88 -1.47
N PHE A 66 -2.29 -2.68 -2.51
CA PHE A 66 -1.35 -2.85 -3.60
C PHE A 66 -2.06 -2.73 -4.96
N ARG A 67 -1.45 -1.99 -5.89
CA ARG A 67 -1.96 -1.82 -7.27
C ARG A 67 -1.00 -2.36 -8.32
N TRP A 68 -1.57 -2.91 -9.39
CA TRP A 68 -0.83 -3.47 -10.53
C TRP A 68 -1.61 -3.40 -11.85
N ASP A 69 -0.88 -3.54 -12.96
CA ASP A 69 -1.43 -3.80 -14.30
C ASP A 69 -0.95 -5.15 -14.87
N ASP A 70 0.25 -5.61 -14.47
CA ASP A 70 0.84 -6.84 -14.98
C ASP A 70 0.13 -8.09 -14.41
N PRO A 71 -0.47 -8.95 -15.25
CA PRO A 71 -1.18 -10.13 -14.79
C PRO A 71 -0.29 -11.21 -14.17
N GLN A 72 1.04 -11.10 -14.25
CA GLN A 72 1.99 -12.02 -13.63
C GLN A 72 2.42 -11.60 -12.22
N ILE A 73 1.93 -10.46 -11.74
CA ILE A 73 2.20 -9.98 -10.39
C ILE A 73 1.77 -11.01 -9.34
N THR A 74 2.67 -11.25 -8.40
CA THR A 74 2.43 -12.16 -7.28
C THR A 74 2.25 -11.40 -5.97
N VAL A 75 1.70 -12.10 -4.96
CA VAL A 75 1.66 -11.57 -3.58
C VAL A 75 3.07 -11.26 -3.06
N LYS A 76 4.09 -12.02 -3.48
CA LYS A 76 5.48 -11.75 -3.09
C LYS A 76 5.95 -10.39 -3.63
N ASP A 77 5.57 -10.03 -4.84
CA ASP A 77 5.90 -8.72 -5.43
C ASP A 77 5.18 -7.59 -4.70
N ALA A 78 3.91 -7.78 -4.36
CA ALA A 78 3.14 -6.84 -3.54
C ALA A 78 3.79 -6.59 -2.16
N LEU A 79 4.17 -7.67 -1.47
CA LEU A 79 4.86 -7.60 -0.18
C LEU A 79 6.24 -6.93 -0.31
N THR A 80 7.01 -7.26 -1.36
CA THR A 80 8.31 -6.62 -1.60
C THR A 80 8.16 -5.12 -1.88
N ALA A 81 7.11 -4.71 -2.60
CA ALA A 81 6.82 -3.30 -2.86
C ALA A 81 6.42 -2.55 -1.58
N LEU A 82 5.66 -3.19 -0.70
CA LEU A 82 5.33 -2.65 0.62
C LEU A 82 6.58 -2.57 1.52
N GLU A 83 7.47 -3.54 1.49
CA GLU A 83 8.74 -3.46 2.22
C GLU A 83 9.62 -2.32 1.70
N ALA A 84 9.78 -2.21 0.38
CA ALA A 84 10.55 -1.15 -0.25
C ALA A 84 10.01 0.26 0.04
N ALA A 85 8.68 0.37 0.24
CA ALA A 85 8.02 1.62 0.59
C ALA A 85 8.11 1.97 2.10
N GLY A 86 8.51 1.02 2.95
CA GLY A 86 8.70 1.21 4.39
C GLY A 86 7.54 0.93 5.36
N PRO A 87 6.26 0.71 4.99
CA PRO A 87 5.22 0.37 5.99
C PRO A 87 5.43 -0.98 6.68
N LEU A 88 6.19 -1.90 6.08
CA LEU A 88 6.42 -3.25 6.60
C LEU A 88 7.90 -3.63 6.47
N ALA A 89 8.39 -4.46 7.39
CA ALA A 89 9.66 -5.16 7.23
C ALA A 89 9.35 -6.66 7.02
N ILE A 90 9.77 -7.24 5.89
CA ILE A 90 9.26 -8.54 5.44
C ILE A 90 10.41 -9.47 5.12
N SER A 91 10.60 -10.51 5.94
CA SER A 91 11.54 -11.57 5.64
C SER A 91 10.84 -12.73 4.93
N PHE A 92 11.31 -13.10 3.73
CA PHE A 92 10.88 -14.31 3.05
C PHE A 92 11.73 -15.50 3.51
N ALA A 93 11.17 -16.40 4.31
CA ALA A 93 11.79 -17.70 4.53
C ALA A 93 11.44 -18.62 3.35
N TYR A 94 12.44 -19.19 2.69
CA TYR A 94 12.19 -20.37 1.86
C TYR A 94 11.87 -21.52 2.81
N GLY A 95 10.63 -22.01 2.78
CA GLY A 95 10.17 -23.12 3.59
C GLY A 95 10.86 -24.42 3.18
N GLY A 96 12.11 -24.61 3.58
CA GLY A 96 12.59 -25.93 3.97
C GLY A 96 12.29 -26.07 5.46
N GLY A 97 11.12 -26.63 5.80
CA GLY A 97 10.94 -27.15 7.15
C GLY A 97 12.09 -28.12 7.44
N VAL A 98 12.79 -27.92 8.55
CA VAL A 98 13.56 -28.98 9.21
C VAL A 98 12.71 -29.57 10.31
#